data_AF-A0A382HR61-F1
#
_entry.id   AF-A0A382HR61-F1
#
_cell.length_a   1.000
_cell.length_b   1.000
_cell.length_c   1.000
_cell.angle_alpha   90.00
_cell.angle_beta   90.00
_cell.angle_gamma   90.00
#
_symmetry.space_group_name_H-M   'P 1'
#
loop_
_entity.id
_entity.type
_entity.pdbx_description
1 polymer ?
#
loop_
_entity_poly.entity_id
_entity_poly.type
_entity_poly.pdbx_seq_one_letter_code
_entity_poly.pdbx_strand_id
1 'polypeptide(L)'
;MRQIQFKSWGRRGVQALILGVSLGALTACDDLLQVELPHLLTDAAIEGSGTAELQVMSAMALFECGYTAFGLMAMGAEDTMESIAGVYGGGHVYDESPDTGSCDGSSTSDSWFDQIMGARAMISTDPALLVSTATGQGRGVYDRIANEWDLGAAEARLQGIGAIYMAMSLAHFGEFLCEMALDGSDIMSPTTTLGLAQTWIDRAMTHTGADFALPNSAAPSAATAAKAIRARIRWANRDFAGAA
;
A
#
# COMPACT_ATOMS: atom_id res chain seq x y z
N MET A 1 -53.33 -48.52 34.13
CA MET A 1 -52.26 -47.57 34.50
C MET A 1 -50.97 -48.33 34.77
N ARG A 2 -49.95 -48.14 33.94
CA ARG A 2 -48.54 -48.41 34.26
C ARG A 2 -47.71 -47.51 33.35
N GLN A 3 -47.19 -46.41 33.91
CA GLN A 3 -46.36 -45.45 33.19
C GLN A 3 -44.98 -46.05 32.94
N ILE A 4 -44.52 -46.03 31.68
CA ILE A 4 -43.13 -46.33 31.32
C ILE A 4 -42.36 -45.01 31.40
N GLN A 5 -41.52 -44.84 32.43
CA GLN A 5 -40.59 -43.72 32.53
C GLN A 5 -39.37 -44.00 31.64
N PHE A 6 -39.19 -43.23 30.57
CA PHE A 6 -37.91 -43.17 29.86
C PHE A 6 -36.95 -42.23 30.59
N LYS A 7 -35.89 -42.83 31.14
CA LYS A 7 -34.84 -42.20 31.94
C LYS A 7 -33.95 -41.32 31.05
N SER A 8 -33.91 -40.02 31.32
CA SER A 8 -33.24 -38.96 30.54
C SER A 8 -31.70 -38.94 30.70
N TRP A 9 -31.02 -40.04 30.40
CA TRP A 9 -29.56 -40.17 30.62
C TRP A 9 -28.67 -39.84 29.40
N GLY A 10 -29.24 -39.47 28.25
CA GLY A 10 -28.43 -39.20 27.04
C GLY A 10 -27.91 -37.77 26.87
N ARG A 11 -28.47 -36.77 27.58
CA ARG A 11 -28.28 -35.36 27.20
C ARG A 11 -27.10 -34.67 27.89
N ARG A 12 -26.69 -35.13 29.08
CA ARG A 12 -25.54 -34.58 29.82
C ARG A 12 -24.19 -35.14 29.33
N GLY A 13 -24.16 -36.40 28.88
CA GLY A 13 -22.94 -37.01 28.34
C GLY A 13 -22.50 -36.37 27.01
N VAL A 14 -23.46 -36.05 26.14
CA VAL A 14 -23.18 -35.41 24.84
C VAL A 14 -22.67 -33.97 25.01
N GLN A 15 -23.20 -33.21 25.98
CA GLN A 15 -22.71 -31.85 26.25
C GLN A 15 -21.30 -31.85 26.86
N ALA A 16 -20.97 -32.83 27.70
CA ALA A 16 -19.62 -32.97 28.26
C ALA A 16 -18.59 -33.38 27.19
N LEU A 17 -18.97 -34.23 26.23
CA LEU A 17 -18.09 -34.65 25.15
C LEU A 17 -17.81 -33.52 24.15
N ILE A 18 -18.82 -32.68 23.86
CA ILE A 18 -18.65 -31.50 22.99
C ILE A 18 -17.72 -30.47 23.65
N LEU A 19 -17.90 -30.16 24.94
CA LEU A 19 -16.97 -29.25 25.64
C LEU A 19 -15.54 -29.82 25.74
N GLY A 20 -15.40 -31.13 25.94
CA GLY A 20 -14.11 -31.80 26.04
C GLY A 20 -13.32 -31.80 24.73
N VAL A 21 -14.00 -31.97 23.59
CA VAL A 21 -13.37 -31.87 22.26
C VAL A 21 -12.98 -30.42 21.93
N SER A 22 -13.78 -29.42 22.35
CA SER A 22 -13.43 -28.01 22.19
C SER A 22 -12.22 -27.58 23.02
N LEU A 23 -12.09 -28.08 24.25
CA LEU A 23 -10.95 -27.77 25.13
C LEU A 23 -9.67 -28.55 24.74
N GLY A 24 -9.81 -29.80 24.27
CA GLY A 24 -8.68 -30.58 23.77
C GLY A 24 -8.12 -30.07 22.43
N ALA A 25 -8.95 -29.46 21.59
CA ALA A 25 -8.51 -28.78 20.37
C ALA A 25 -7.72 -27.49 20.68
N LEU A 26 -8.02 -26.81 21.79
CA LEU A 26 -7.27 -25.62 22.21
C LEU A 26 -5.89 -25.97 22.78
N THR A 27 -5.75 -27.10 23.50
CA THR A 27 -4.44 -27.53 24.03
C THR A 27 -3.58 -28.26 22.99
N ALA A 28 -4.17 -28.77 21.91
CA ALA A 28 -3.42 -29.31 20.76
C ALA A 28 -3.01 -28.21 19.75
N CYS A 29 -3.48 -26.97 19.93
CA CYS A 29 -2.99 -25.79 19.22
C CYS A 29 -1.85 -25.07 19.95
N ASP A 30 -1.57 -25.41 21.23
CA ASP A 30 -0.45 -24.82 21.99
C ASP A 30 0.93 -25.25 21.46
N ASP A 31 1.05 -26.46 20.92
CA ASP A 31 2.29 -26.92 20.26
C ASP A 31 2.35 -26.57 18.76
N LEU A 32 1.24 -26.16 18.14
CA LEU A 32 1.21 -25.67 16.76
C LEU A 32 1.57 -24.18 16.65
N LEU A 33 1.59 -23.47 17.79
CA LEU A 33 2.08 -22.09 17.91
C LEU A 33 3.49 -22.01 18.52
N GLN A 34 4.10 -23.15 18.89
CA GLN A 34 5.54 -23.26 19.16
C GLN A 34 6.34 -23.58 17.88
N VAL A 35 5.91 -23.03 16.75
CA VAL A 35 6.85 -22.82 15.66
C VAL A 35 7.70 -21.64 16.12
N GLU A 36 9.02 -21.86 16.28
CA GLU A 36 9.99 -20.77 16.14
C GLU A 36 9.78 -20.20 14.73
N LEU A 37 8.80 -19.31 14.58
CA LEU A 37 8.88 -18.32 13.52
C LEU A 37 10.25 -17.67 13.75
N PRO A 38 11.10 -17.55 12.72
CA PRO A 38 12.30 -16.72 12.83
C PRO A 38 11.81 -15.31 13.17
N HIS A 39 11.73 -15.04 14.47
CA HIS A 39 11.01 -13.92 15.08
C HIS A 39 11.81 -12.63 14.99
N LEU A 40 12.90 -12.66 14.24
CA LEU A 40 13.42 -11.50 13.54
C LEU A 40 13.82 -11.97 12.15
N LEU A 41 13.10 -11.48 11.13
CA LEU A 41 13.84 -11.00 9.96
C LEU A 41 14.88 -10.04 10.54
N THR A 42 16.12 -10.50 10.70
CA THR A 42 17.20 -9.62 11.11
C THR A 42 17.31 -8.51 10.07
N ASP A 43 17.82 -7.33 10.44
CA ASP A 43 18.02 -6.25 9.46
C ASP A 43 18.78 -6.77 8.23
N ALA A 44 19.74 -7.67 8.44
CA ALA A 44 20.47 -8.38 7.38
C ALA A 44 19.58 -9.24 6.46
N ALA A 45 18.52 -9.87 6.99
CA ALA A 45 17.57 -10.65 6.21
C ALA A 45 16.66 -9.76 5.34
N ILE A 46 16.29 -8.56 5.83
CA ILE A 46 15.59 -7.53 5.05
C ILE A 46 16.56 -6.89 4.04
N GLU A 47 17.85 -6.82 4.36
CA GLU A 47 18.84 -6.28 3.44
C GLU A 47 19.21 -7.23 2.29
N GLY A 48 18.73 -8.47 2.27
CA GLY A 48 19.00 -9.41 1.19
C GLY A 48 18.17 -9.17 -0.08
N SER A 49 18.76 -9.46 -1.25
CA SER A 49 18.11 -9.37 -2.57
C SER A 49 16.85 -10.24 -2.68
N GLY A 50 16.78 -11.34 -1.92
CA GLY A 50 15.61 -12.20 -1.84
C GLY A 50 14.34 -11.54 -1.28
N THR A 51 14.45 -10.34 -0.69
CA THR A 51 13.29 -9.58 -0.17
C THR A 51 12.80 -8.49 -1.12
N ALA A 52 13.43 -8.32 -2.29
CA ALA A 52 13.09 -7.25 -3.22
C ALA A 52 11.61 -7.23 -3.60
N GLU A 53 11.04 -8.40 -3.94
CA GLU A 53 9.61 -8.48 -4.29
C GLU A 53 8.73 -8.11 -3.11
N LEU A 54 9.03 -8.61 -1.90
CA LEU A 54 8.27 -8.26 -0.69
C LEU A 54 8.30 -6.74 -0.44
N GLN A 55 9.47 -6.11 -0.53
CA GLN A 55 9.61 -4.67 -0.31
C GLN A 55 8.85 -3.85 -1.36
N VAL A 56 8.91 -4.23 -2.64
CA VAL A 56 8.11 -3.58 -3.70
C VAL A 56 6.60 -3.78 -3.45
N MET A 57 6.17 -4.97 -3.04
CA MET A 57 4.76 -5.24 -2.75
C MET A 57 4.29 -4.47 -1.52
N SER A 58 5.12 -4.33 -0.49
CA SER A 58 4.83 -3.51 0.68
C SER A 58 4.69 -2.03 0.32
N ALA A 59 5.56 -1.50 -0.55
CA ALA A 59 5.44 -0.12 -1.01
C ALA A 59 4.15 0.12 -1.79
N MET A 60 3.80 -0.81 -2.69
CA MET A 60 2.53 -0.80 -3.39
C MET A 60 1.34 -0.82 -2.42
N ALA A 61 1.33 -1.74 -1.46
CA ALA A 61 0.25 -1.85 -0.48
C ALA A 61 0.09 -0.59 0.36
N LEU A 62 1.21 0.00 0.83
CA LEU A 62 1.17 1.28 1.55
C LEU A 62 0.57 2.39 0.69
N PHE A 63 0.96 2.50 -0.58
CA PHE A 63 0.37 3.50 -1.46
C PHE A 63 -1.13 3.27 -1.68
N GLU A 64 -1.55 2.04 -1.99
CA GLU A 64 -2.96 1.74 -2.29
C GLU A 64 -3.87 1.93 -1.08
N CYS A 65 -3.42 1.52 0.10
CA CYS A 65 -4.10 1.79 1.36
C CYS A 65 -4.19 3.29 1.63
N GLY A 66 -3.08 4.03 1.47
CA GLY A 66 -3.04 5.46 1.72
C GLY A 66 -3.92 6.23 0.74
N TYR A 67 -3.88 5.88 -0.54
CA TYR A 67 -4.70 6.50 -1.57
C TYR A 67 -6.19 6.22 -1.36
N THR A 68 -6.55 5.00 -0.95
CA THR A 68 -7.95 4.65 -0.62
C THR A 68 -8.43 5.39 0.62
N ALA A 69 -7.59 5.49 1.66
CA ALA A 69 -7.89 6.26 2.87
C ALA A 69 -8.06 7.76 2.57
N PHE A 70 -7.18 8.34 1.77
CA PHE A 70 -7.34 9.72 1.30
C PHE A 70 -8.65 9.90 0.54
N GLY A 71 -9.00 8.97 -0.35
CA GLY A 71 -10.26 9.02 -1.10
C GLY A 71 -11.48 9.03 -0.19
N LEU A 72 -11.49 8.22 0.88
CA LEU A 72 -12.56 8.26 1.87
C LEU A 72 -12.71 9.64 2.53
N MET A 73 -11.59 10.27 2.88
CA MET A 73 -11.59 11.61 3.47
C MET A 73 -12.03 12.69 2.48
N ALA A 74 -11.58 12.59 1.23
CA ALA A 74 -11.93 13.55 0.19
C ALA A 74 -13.42 13.48 -0.18
N MET A 75 -14.04 12.29 -0.17
CA MET A 75 -15.46 12.11 -0.50
C MET A 75 -16.41 12.93 0.41
N GLY A 76 -15.99 13.25 1.64
CA GLY A 76 -16.74 14.11 2.57
C GLY A 76 -16.72 15.60 2.25
N ALA A 77 -15.85 16.02 1.32
CA ALA A 77 -15.62 17.41 0.97
C ALA A 77 -15.96 17.74 -0.50
N GLU A 78 -16.50 16.79 -1.27
CA GLU A 78 -16.93 17.02 -2.65
C GLU A 78 -18.40 17.49 -2.73
N ASP A 79 -18.68 18.47 -3.60
CA ASP A 79 -20.04 19.02 -3.82
C ASP A 79 -21.01 18.03 -4.50
N THR A 80 -20.53 16.85 -4.90
CA THR A 80 -21.31 15.82 -5.62
C THR A 80 -21.01 14.41 -5.11
N MET A 81 -21.60 14.02 -3.98
CA MET A 81 -21.62 12.60 -3.57
C MET A 81 -23.04 12.02 -3.73
N GLU A 82 -23.19 11.01 -4.59
CA GLU A 82 -24.41 10.20 -4.65
C GLU A 82 -24.29 9.03 -3.67
N SER A 83 -25.10 9.04 -2.62
CA SER A 83 -25.16 7.94 -1.65
C SER A 83 -25.74 6.70 -2.32
N ILE A 84 -24.87 5.76 -2.73
CA ILE A 84 -25.29 4.42 -3.10
C ILE A 84 -25.59 3.68 -1.78
N ALA A 85 -26.87 3.45 -1.52
CA ALA A 85 -27.36 2.87 -0.28
C ALA A 85 -26.59 1.59 0.12
N GLY A 86 -25.98 1.60 1.32
CA GLY A 86 -25.35 0.43 1.94
C GLY A 86 -23.84 0.54 2.19
N VAL A 87 -23.17 1.54 1.64
CA VAL A 87 -21.74 1.83 1.93
C VAL A 87 -21.65 3.22 2.56
N TYR A 88 -21.40 3.25 3.86
CA TYR A 88 -21.04 4.46 4.62
C TYR A 88 -21.89 5.70 4.31
N GLY A 89 -23.16 5.64 4.71
CA GLY A 89 -24.08 6.77 4.62
C GLY A 89 -23.82 7.87 5.66
N GLY A 90 -22.58 8.24 5.93
CA GLY A 90 -22.20 9.34 6.83
C GLY A 90 -21.25 10.35 6.19
N GLY A 91 -20.47 9.95 5.17
CA GLY A 91 -19.53 10.83 4.46
C GLY A 91 -20.18 11.86 3.53
N HIS A 92 -21.50 12.09 3.62
CA HIS A 92 -22.23 13.10 2.87
C HIS A 92 -22.58 14.32 3.72
N VAL A 93 -22.15 14.33 4.97
CA VAL A 93 -22.19 15.52 5.83
C VAL A 93 -20.81 16.15 5.67
N TYR A 94 -20.75 17.40 5.20
CA TYR A 94 -19.52 18.20 5.20
C TYR A 94 -18.82 18.01 6.55
N ASP A 95 -17.68 17.32 6.56
CA ASP A 95 -16.83 17.27 7.74
C ASP A 95 -15.81 18.39 7.64
N GLU A 96 -15.83 19.26 8.63
CA GLU A 96 -14.93 20.41 8.72
C GLU A 96 -13.53 20.00 9.23
N SER A 97 -13.39 18.74 9.67
CA SER A 97 -12.22 18.22 10.36
C SER A 97 -11.84 16.82 9.83
N PRO A 98 -10.55 16.57 9.53
CA PRO A 98 -10.12 15.22 9.22
C PRO A 98 -10.11 14.36 10.49
N ASP A 99 -10.67 13.15 10.44
CA ASP A 99 -10.47 12.11 11.45
C ASP A 99 -8.98 11.71 11.53
N THR A 100 -8.54 10.97 12.58
CA THR A 100 -7.21 10.29 12.63
C THR A 100 -7.27 8.87 13.20
N GLY A 101 -7.12 7.83 12.37
CA GLY A 101 -7.26 6.41 12.76
C GLY A 101 -6.00 5.54 12.68
N SER A 102 -6.08 4.34 13.29
CA SER A 102 -5.01 3.34 13.49
C SER A 102 -5.14 2.11 12.59
N CYS A 103 -4.01 1.65 12.05
CA CYS A 103 -3.88 0.62 11.01
C CYS A 103 -4.19 -0.85 11.42
N ASP A 104 -5.11 -1.14 12.33
CA ASP A 104 -5.35 -2.53 12.76
C ASP A 104 -6.73 -2.69 13.45
N GLY A 105 -7.66 -3.41 12.80
CA GLY A 105 -8.82 -4.04 13.44
C GLY A 105 -10.15 -3.26 13.52
N SER A 106 -10.16 -1.93 13.51
CA SER A 106 -11.41 -1.15 13.51
C SER A 106 -11.21 0.29 13.02
N SER A 107 -12.19 0.78 12.24
CA SER A 107 -12.39 2.16 11.71
C SER A 107 -11.19 2.83 11.04
N THR A 108 -11.26 2.88 9.70
CA THR A 108 -10.80 3.97 8.81
C THR A 108 -9.65 4.82 9.35
N SER A 109 -8.43 4.55 8.86
CA SER A 109 -7.21 5.25 9.26
C SER A 109 -6.96 6.48 8.38
N ASP A 110 -6.85 7.64 8.99
CA ASP A 110 -6.45 8.89 8.34
C ASP A 110 -4.93 9.10 8.30
N SER A 111 -4.15 8.05 8.55
CA SER A 111 -2.70 8.02 8.32
C SER A 111 -2.31 7.95 6.83
N TRP A 112 -3.18 8.41 5.92
CA TRP A 112 -2.96 8.33 4.47
C TRP A 112 -1.62 8.96 4.06
N PHE A 113 -1.24 10.08 4.69
CA PHE A 113 -0.01 10.79 4.38
C PHE A 113 1.21 9.93 4.73
N ASP A 114 1.24 9.36 5.94
CA ASP A 114 2.33 8.49 6.41
C ASP A 114 2.45 7.25 5.54
N GLN A 115 1.34 6.69 5.09
CA GLN A 115 1.33 5.53 4.20
C GLN A 115 1.91 5.88 2.81
N ILE A 116 1.46 6.96 2.18
CA ILE A 116 1.97 7.37 0.85
C ILE A 116 3.44 7.83 0.96
N MET A 117 3.81 8.53 2.03
CA MET A 117 5.19 8.93 2.29
C MET A 117 6.10 7.74 2.58
N GLY A 118 5.60 6.78 3.35
CA GLY A 118 6.29 5.51 3.63
C GLY A 118 6.49 4.69 2.37
N ALA A 119 5.47 4.56 1.52
CA ALA A 119 5.59 3.92 0.21
C ALA A 119 6.70 4.55 -0.63
N ARG A 120 6.69 5.89 -0.71
CA ARG A 120 7.68 6.68 -1.43
C ARG A 120 9.10 6.46 -0.89
N ALA A 121 9.28 6.60 0.42
CA ALA A 121 10.58 6.43 1.07
C ALA A 121 11.11 4.98 0.98
N MET A 122 10.23 3.98 1.01
CA MET A 122 10.64 2.60 0.78
C MET A 122 11.11 2.36 -0.65
N ILE A 123 10.58 3.09 -1.64
CA ILE A 123 10.98 2.93 -3.04
C ILE A 123 12.35 3.55 -3.32
N SER A 124 12.54 4.83 -2.99
CA SER A 124 13.81 5.53 -3.22
C SER A 124 14.03 6.60 -2.17
N THR A 125 15.28 6.71 -1.74
CA THR A 125 15.80 7.85 -0.95
C THR A 125 17.07 8.42 -1.57
N ASP A 126 17.37 8.08 -2.83
CA ASP A 126 18.56 8.58 -3.52
C ASP A 126 18.39 10.07 -3.92
N PRO A 127 19.23 11.00 -3.41
CA PRO A 127 19.19 12.40 -3.82
C PRO A 127 19.37 12.61 -5.33
N ALA A 128 20.10 11.72 -6.02
CA ALA A 128 20.29 11.79 -7.47
C ALA A 128 19.01 11.47 -8.26
N LEU A 129 18.09 10.70 -7.67
CA LEU A 129 16.81 10.32 -8.29
C LEU A 129 15.63 11.16 -7.80
N LEU A 130 15.79 11.89 -6.70
CA LEU A 130 14.77 12.73 -6.10
C LEU A 130 15.09 14.22 -6.24
N VAL A 131 15.89 14.76 -5.33
CA VAL A 131 16.24 16.18 -5.24
C VAL A 131 17.68 16.26 -4.75
N SER A 132 18.54 17.01 -5.44
CA SER A 132 19.98 17.05 -5.14
C SER A 132 20.31 17.60 -3.74
N THR A 133 19.39 18.32 -3.10
CA THR A 133 19.54 18.84 -1.74
C THR A 133 18.99 17.90 -0.66
N ALA A 134 18.41 16.77 -1.05
CA ALA A 134 17.96 15.74 -0.11
C ALA A 134 19.16 15.11 0.63
N THR A 135 18.89 14.62 1.84
CA THR A 135 19.88 13.98 2.73
C THR A 135 19.74 12.45 2.78
N GLY A 136 18.83 11.90 1.97
CA GLY A 136 18.62 10.46 1.84
C GLY A 136 19.87 9.72 1.36
N GLN A 137 19.88 8.40 1.60
CA GLN A 137 21.08 7.57 1.45
C GLN A 137 21.00 6.59 0.28
N GLY A 138 19.97 6.67 -0.57
CA GLY A 138 19.81 5.75 -1.70
C GLY A 138 19.61 4.29 -1.27
N ARG A 139 18.81 4.08 -0.22
CA ARG A 139 18.56 2.74 0.37
C ARG A 139 17.16 2.20 0.10
N GLY A 140 16.39 2.86 -0.76
CA GLY A 140 15.08 2.36 -1.16
C GLY A 140 15.20 1.09 -2.02
N VAL A 141 14.14 0.30 -2.09
CA VAL A 141 14.13 -0.96 -2.84
C VAL A 141 14.50 -0.76 -4.30
N TYR A 142 14.09 0.34 -4.94
CA TYR A 142 14.47 0.67 -6.30
C TYR A 142 15.98 0.92 -6.42
N ASP A 143 16.53 1.72 -5.50
CA ASP A 143 17.95 2.09 -5.46
C ASP A 143 18.83 0.85 -5.33
N ARG A 144 18.39 -0.09 -4.49
CA ARG A 144 19.13 -1.32 -4.22
C ARG A 144 19.03 -2.32 -5.37
N ILE A 145 17.87 -2.46 -6.01
CA ILE A 145 17.77 -3.23 -7.26
C ILE A 145 18.67 -2.61 -8.35
N ALA A 146 18.77 -1.28 -8.42
CA ALA A 146 19.57 -0.63 -9.45
C ALA A 146 21.09 -0.76 -9.25
N ASN A 147 21.55 -0.79 -8.00
CA ASN A 147 22.96 -0.59 -7.68
C ASN A 147 23.62 -1.75 -6.92
N GLU A 148 22.84 -2.59 -6.21
CA GLU A 148 23.38 -3.57 -5.26
C GLU A 148 22.96 -5.00 -5.55
N TRP A 149 21.71 -5.21 -5.97
CA TRP A 149 21.10 -6.53 -6.08
C TRP A 149 21.05 -7.01 -7.52
N ASP A 150 21.59 -8.21 -7.76
CA ASP A 150 21.39 -8.96 -9.00
C ASP A 150 20.13 -9.84 -8.84
N LEU A 151 19.06 -9.48 -9.57
CA LEU A 151 17.80 -10.24 -9.62
C LEU A 151 17.54 -10.85 -11.00
N GLY A 152 18.51 -10.76 -11.91
CA GLY A 152 18.39 -11.20 -13.29
C GLY A 152 17.14 -10.67 -13.98
N ALA A 153 16.31 -11.56 -14.51
CA ALA A 153 15.12 -11.18 -15.28
C ALA A 153 14.03 -10.43 -14.46
N ALA A 154 14.07 -10.50 -13.13
CA ALA A 154 13.08 -9.85 -12.28
C ALA A 154 13.32 -8.34 -12.07
N GLU A 155 14.53 -7.84 -12.37
CA GLU A 155 14.93 -6.45 -12.10
C GLU A 155 14.01 -5.44 -12.77
N ALA A 156 13.87 -5.53 -14.10
CA ALA A 156 13.04 -4.61 -14.87
C ALA A 156 11.58 -4.62 -14.41
N ARG A 157 11.03 -5.79 -14.05
CA ARG A 157 9.67 -5.89 -13.54
C ARG A 157 9.52 -5.16 -12.21
N LEU A 158 10.39 -5.45 -11.24
CA LEU A 158 10.31 -4.89 -9.89
C LEU A 158 10.63 -3.39 -9.86
N GLN A 159 11.63 -2.95 -10.62
CA GLN A 159 11.93 -1.53 -10.82
C GLN A 159 10.80 -0.80 -11.54
N GLY A 160 10.15 -1.44 -12.51
CA GLY A 160 8.98 -0.90 -13.20
C GLY A 160 7.83 -0.65 -12.23
N ILE A 161 7.51 -1.62 -11.38
CA ILE A 161 6.46 -1.46 -10.34
C ILE A 161 6.86 -0.35 -9.36
N GLY A 162 8.08 -0.38 -8.81
CA GLY A 162 8.55 0.66 -7.89
C GLY A 162 8.48 2.06 -8.50
N ALA A 163 8.94 2.23 -9.75
CA ALA A 163 8.89 3.51 -10.43
C ALA A 163 7.47 4.01 -10.71
N ILE A 164 6.52 3.12 -11.03
CA ILE A 164 5.09 3.46 -11.16
C ILE A 164 4.58 4.03 -9.85
N TYR A 165 4.74 3.32 -8.73
CA TYR A 165 4.19 3.75 -7.44
C TYR A 165 4.90 4.98 -6.88
N MET A 166 6.19 5.17 -7.14
CA MET A 166 6.91 6.40 -6.82
C MET A 166 6.33 7.60 -7.59
N ALA A 167 6.09 7.44 -8.90
CA ALA A 167 5.46 8.47 -9.70
C ALA A 167 4.06 8.81 -9.19
N MET A 168 3.27 7.81 -8.80
CA MET A 168 1.93 8.02 -8.23
C MET A 168 1.98 8.74 -6.87
N SER A 169 2.90 8.39 -5.97
CA SER A 169 3.08 9.09 -4.69
C SER A 169 3.45 10.56 -4.92
N LEU A 170 4.42 10.83 -5.80
CA LEU A 170 4.84 12.20 -6.11
C LEU A 170 3.74 13.00 -6.81
N ALA A 171 2.99 12.36 -7.72
CA ALA A 171 1.85 12.99 -8.37
C ALA A 171 0.79 13.41 -7.34
N HIS A 172 0.46 12.51 -6.41
CA HIS A 172 -0.48 12.79 -5.33
C HIS A 172 -0.02 14.00 -4.50
N PHE A 173 1.24 14.06 -4.08
CA PHE A 173 1.73 15.20 -3.33
C PHE A 173 1.73 16.50 -4.14
N GLY A 174 2.09 16.45 -5.42
CA GLY A 174 2.07 17.61 -6.30
C GLY A 174 0.65 18.08 -6.67
N GLU A 175 -0.37 17.23 -6.54
CA GLU A 175 -1.77 17.59 -6.75
C GLU A 175 -2.40 18.21 -5.49
N PHE A 176 -2.09 17.67 -4.31
CA PHE A 176 -2.86 17.96 -3.09
C PHE A 176 -2.11 18.74 -2.01
N LEU A 177 -0.79 18.89 -2.09
CA LEU A 177 -0.01 19.67 -1.11
C LEU A 177 0.48 20.99 -1.72
N CYS A 178 0.49 22.05 -0.90
CA CYS A 178 0.98 23.37 -1.34
C CYS A 178 2.49 23.39 -1.57
N GLU A 179 3.27 22.88 -0.62
CA GLU A 179 4.73 22.82 -0.70
C GLU A 179 5.20 21.63 0.14
N MET A 180 6.30 20.97 -0.26
CA MET A 180 6.84 19.84 0.49
C MET A 180 8.36 19.72 0.36
N ALA A 181 8.99 19.15 1.38
CA ALA A 181 10.37 18.68 1.31
C ALA A 181 10.39 17.14 1.24
N LEU A 182 11.35 16.58 0.49
CA LEU A 182 11.59 15.14 0.42
C LEU A 182 12.93 14.83 1.08
N ASP A 183 12.92 13.95 2.09
CA ASP A 183 14.12 13.42 2.74
C ASP A 183 15.08 14.51 3.24
N GLY A 184 14.50 15.55 3.84
CA GLY A 184 15.24 16.71 4.36
C GLY A 184 15.78 17.66 3.28
N SER A 185 15.26 17.58 2.05
CA SER A 185 15.58 18.55 0.99
C SER A 185 15.07 19.95 1.31
N ASP A 186 15.43 20.90 0.46
CA ASP A 186 14.71 22.18 0.40
C ASP A 186 13.24 21.96 0.04
N ILE A 187 12.41 22.92 0.45
CA ILE A 187 10.98 22.95 0.13
C ILE A 187 10.79 23.12 -1.37
N MET A 188 9.89 22.33 -1.95
CA MET A 188 9.53 22.32 -3.36
C MET A 188 8.09 22.75 -3.58
N SER A 189 7.86 23.43 -4.71
CA SER A 189 6.52 23.76 -5.20
C SER A 189 5.78 22.53 -5.73
N PRO A 190 4.44 22.58 -5.88
CA PRO A 190 3.66 21.47 -6.43
C PRO A 190 4.08 21.13 -7.86
N THR A 191 4.34 22.16 -8.68
CA THR A 191 4.83 22.00 -10.05
C THR A 191 6.20 21.33 -10.12
N THR A 192 7.08 21.59 -9.16
CA THR A 192 8.37 20.92 -9.06
C THR A 192 8.17 19.44 -8.73
N THR A 193 7.30 19.14 -7.77
CA THR A 193 6.96 17.75 -7.38
C THR A 193 6.32 16.98 -8.54
N LEU A 194 5.40 17.60 -9.30
CA LEU A 194 4.82 17.01 -10.51
C LEU A 194 5.87 16.77 -11.62
N GLY A 195 6.84 17.67 -11.77
CA GLY A 195 7.97 17.47 -12.67
C GLY A 195 8.84 16.26 -12.27
N LEU A 196 9.01 16.04 -10.96
CA LEU A 196 9.69 14.86 -10.45
C LEU A 196 8.87 13.59 -10.70
N ALA A 197 7.55 13.62 -10.47
CA ALA A 197 6.64 12.54 -10.81
C ALA A 197 6.73 12.17 -12.31
N GLN A 198 6.81 13.16 -13.19
CA GLN A 198 7.00 12.97 -14.64
C GLN A 198 8.33 12.24 -14.95
N THR A 199 9.40 12.61 -14.26
CA THR A 199 10.70 11.94 -14.42
C THR A 199 10.62 10.46 -14.01
N TRP A 200 9.91 10.16 -12.92
CA TRP A 200 9.72 8.79 -12.44
C TRP A 200 8.80 7.96 -13.34
N ILE A 201 7.74 8.54 -13.90
CA ILE A 201 6.88 7.79 -14.81
C ILE A 201 7.57 7.50 -16.14
N ASP A 202 8.41 8.42 -16.65
CA ASP A 202 9.19 8.16 -17.85
C ASP A 202 10.23 7.04 -17.62
N ARG A 203 10.80 6.95 -16.41
CA ARG A 203 11.62 5.82 -15.96
C ARG A 203 10.83 4.52 -15.82
N ALA A 204 9.61 4.57 -15.29
CA ALA A 204 8.74 3.39 -15.26
C ALA A 204 8.44 2.86 -16.67
N MET A 205 8.29 3.75 -17.64
CA MET A 205 8.06 3.39 -19.04
C MET A 205 9.27 2.69 -19.69
N THR A 206 10.51 2.95 -19.26
CA THR A 206 11.68 2.19 -19.74
C THR A 206 11.66 0.75 -19.24
N HIS A 207 11.23 0.55 -18.00
CA HIS A 207 11.16 -0.76 -17.35
C HIS A 207 9.98 -1.62 -17.81
N THR A 208 8.88 -0.97 -18.20
CA THR A 208 7.65 -1.64 -18.63
C THR A 208 7.59 -1.91 -20.14
N GLY A 209 8.69 -1.77 -20.86
CA GLY A 209 8.75 -2.00 -22.31
C GLY A 209 8.34 -3.42 -22.74
N ALA A 210 8.66 -4.44 -21.92
CA ALA A 210 8.26 -5.81 -22.17
C ALA A 210 6.79 -6.12 -21.78
N ASP A 211 6.09 -5.15 -21.17
CA ASP A 211 4.77 -5.22 -20.54
C ASP A 211 4.54 -6.42 -19.61
N PHE A 212 3.77 -6.20 -18.56
CA PHE A 212 3.40 -7.25 -17.60
C PHE A 212 2.16 -6.83 -16.82
N ALA A 213 1.43 -7.80 -16.27
CA ALA A 213 0.36 -7.50 -15.33
C ALA A 213 0.94 -6.97 -14.02
N LEU A 214 0.39 -5.88 -13.51
CA LEU A 214 0.68 -5.45 -12.15
C LEU A 214 0.17 -6.52 -11.15
N PRO A 215 0.85 -6.70 -10.02
CA PRO A 215 0.47 -7.69 -9.02
C PRO A 215 -0.94 -7.43 -8.45
N ASN A 216 -1.53 -8.45 -7.82
CA ASN A 216 -2.84 -8.36 -7.15
C ASN A 216 -3.99 -7.87 -8.06
N SER A 217 -3.85 -8.02 -9.38
CA SER A 217 -4.81 -7.54 -10.38
C SER A 217 -4.98 -6.02 -10.41
N ALA A 218 -4.00 -5.25 -9.91
CA ALA A 218 -4.05 -3.79 -9.92
C ALA A 218 -4.21 -3.23 -11.35
N ALA A 219 -3.54 -3.84 -12.33
CA ALA A 219 -3.76 -3.59 -13.75
C ALA A 219 -3.30 -4.78 -14.61
N PRO A 220 -3.98 -5.07 -15.73
CA PRO A 220 -3.56 -6.14 -16.63
C PRO A 220 -2.31 -5.80 -17.46
N SER A 221 -1.92 -4.51 -17.53
CA SER A 221 -0.79 -4.02 -18.32
C SER A 221 -0.11 -2.85 -17.60
N ALA A 222 1.13 -3.05 -17.16
CA ALA A 222 1.97 -2.06 -16.53
C ALA A 222 2.35 -0.95 -17.53
N ALA A 223 2.56 -1.28 -18.81
CA ALA A 223 2.82 -0.28 -19.84
C ALA A 223 1.62 0.64 -20.06
N THR A 224 0.40 0.09 -20.02
CA THR A 224 -0.83 0.87 -20.14
C THR A 224 -1.08 1.70 -18.88
N ALA A 225 -0.88 1.12 -17.69
CA ALA A 225 -0.97 1.83 -16.43
C ALA A 225 0.01 3.01 -16.37
N ALA A 226 1.27 2.82 -16.78
CA ALA A 226 2.28 3.88 -16.80
C ALA A 226 1.88 5.03 -17.74
N LYS A 227 1.32 4.73 -18.92
CA LYS A 227 0.80 5.74 -19.85
C LYS A 227 -0.37 6.53 -19.25
N ALA A 228 -1.30 5.86 -18.58
CA ALA A 228 -2.46 6.50 -17.95
C ALA A 228 -2.02 7.43 -16.81
N ILE A 229 -1.08 6.99 -15.96
CA ILE A 229 -0.52 7.81 -14.88
C ILE A 229 0.23 9.01 -15.45
N ARG A 230 1.01 8.84 -16.53
CA ARG A 230 1.68 9.96 -17.20
C ARG A 230 0.68 10.99 -17.72
N ALA A 231 -0.42 10.54 -18.34
CA ALA A 231 -1.47 11.43 -18.81
C ALA A 231 -2.08 12.24 -17.66
N ARG A 232 -2.34 11.60 -16.51
CA ARG A 232 -2.81 12.28 -15.29
C ARG A 232 -1.81 13.32 -14.78
N ILE A 233 -0.53 12.96 -14.65
CA ILE A 233 0.53 13.88 -14.19
C ILE A 233 0.58 15.12 -15.09
N ARG A 234 0.54 14.94 -16.41
CA ARG A 234 0.55 16.04 -17.38
C ARG A 234 -0.69 16.91 -17.26
N TRP A 235 -1.86 16.29 -17.10
CA TRP A 235 -3.10 17.02 -16.88
C TRP A 235 -3.04 17.87 -15.59
N ALA A 236 -2.57 17.30 -14.49
CA ALA A 236 -2.37 18.00 -13.22
C ALA A 236 -1.37 19.16 -13.36
N ASN A 237 -0.34 18.98 -14.17
CA ASN A 237 0.65 20.01 -14.48
C ASN A 237 0.17 21.00 -15.58
N ARG A 238 -1.11 20.95 -15.98
CA ARG A 238 -1.74 21.79 -17.01
C ARG A 238 -1.16 21.63 -18.42
N ASP A 239 -0.43 20.55 -18.68
CA ASP A 239 0.00 20.12 -20.01
C ASP A 239 -1.11 19.28 -20.68
N PHE A 240 -2.18 19.95 -21.10
CA PHE A 240 -3.35 19.27 -21.70
C PHE A 240 -3.03 18.64 -23.06
N ALA A 241 -2.07 19.21 -23.81
CA ALA A 241 -1.65 18.66 -25.09
C ALA A 241 -0.87 17.36 -24.91
N GLY A 242 0.00 17.29 -23.89
CA GLY A 242 0.74 16.09 -23.56
C GLY A 242 -0.08 15.02 -22.84
N ALA A 243 -1.24 15.38 -22.28
CA ALA A 243 -2.15 14.45 -21.60
C ALA A 243 -3.09 13.68 -22.56
N ALA A 244 -3.28 14.17 -23.78
CA ALA A 244 -4.18 13.60 -24.80
C ALA A 244 -3.58 12.39 -25.55
#